data_AF-A0A7J9MSW8-F1
#
_entry.id   AF-A0A7J9MSW8-F1
#
_cell.length_a   1.000
_cell.length_b   1.000
_cell.length_c   1.000
_cell.angle_alpha   90.00
_cell.angle_beta   90.00
_cell.angle_gamma   90.00
#
_symmetry.space_group_name_H-M   'P 1'
#
loop_
_entity.id
_entity.type
_entity.pdbx_description
1 polymer ?
#
loop_
_entity_poly.entity_id
_entity_poly.type
_entity_poly.pdbx_seq_one_letter_code
_entity_poly.pdbx_strand_id
1 'polypeptide(L)'
;MLIDDHFNPRPTDIIVATSPKCGTTWLRSLVFSIINRNSFDFNNHPLSKANPRDLVHFLEAHIRGDMSTVSIDGLLAPRLLSTHLPCSLFPKCMTDDFRLHLRRP
;
A
#
# COMPACT_ATOMS: atom_id res chain seq x y z
N MET A 1 -12.48 -6.21 13.57
CA MET A 1 -11.73 -7.15 12.71
C MET A 1 -10.33 -6.59 12.61
N LEU A 2 -9.35 -7.27 13.23
CA LEU A 2 -7.95 -6.88 13.14
C LEU A 2 -7.40 -7.39 11.82
N ILE A 3 -6.45 -6.67 11.23
CA ILE A 3 -5.87 -7.04 9.95
C ILE A 3 -4.94 -8.27 10.04
N ASP A 4 -4.51 -8.58 11.27
CA ASP A 4 -3.51 -9.60 11.60
C ASP A 4 -3.82 -10.99 11.01
N ASP A 5 -5.10 -11.36 10.90
CA ASP A 5 -5.50 -12.68 10.39
C ASP A 5 -5.43 -12.79 8.85
N HIS A 6 -5.35 -11.66 8.14
CA HIS A 6 -5.44 -11.60 6.67
C HIS A 6 -4.22 -10.95 6.02
N PHE A 7 -3.27 -10.44 6.80
CA PHE A 7 -2.11 -9.73 6.29
C PHE A 7 -0.86 -10.08 7.08
N ASN A 8 0.10 -10.73 6.40
CA ASN A 8 1.42 -10.97 6.95
C ASN A 8 2.40 -9.87 6.49
N PRO A 9 2.79 -8.93 7.36
CA PRO A 9 3.66 -7.82 6.99
C PRO A 9 5.08 -8.29 6.68
N ARG A 10 5.66 -7.75 5.60
CA ARG A 10 7.07 -7.92 5.25
C ARG A 10 7.83 -6.62 5.55
N PRO A 11 9.13 -6.70 5.90
CA PRO A 11 9.94 -5.51 6.17
C PRO A 11 10.10 -4.59 4.95
N THR A 12 9.87 -5.10 3.74
CA THR A 12 9.93 -4.34 2.47
C THR A 12 8.57 -3.80 2.02
N ASP A 13 7.50 -4.01 2.78
CA ASP A 13 6.18 -3.55 2.38
C ASP A 13 6.05 -2.03 2.53
N ILE A 14 5.42 -1.41 1.54
CA ILE A 14 5.14 0.02 1.52
C ILE A 14 3.62 0.18 1.55
N ILE A 15 3.11 0.73 2.66
CA ILE A 15 1.67 0.93 2.86
C ILE A 15 1.34 2.42 2.83
N VAL A 16 0.50 2.81 1.87
CA VAL A 16 -0.02 4.17 1.73
C VAL A 16 -1.38 4.27 2.41
N ALA A 17 -1.37 4.78 3.65
CA ALA A 17 -2.58 5.02 4.44
C ALA A 17 -3.14 6.43 4.17
N THR A 18 -4.43 6.51 3.85
CA THR A 18 -5.12 7.77 3.52
C THR A 18 -6.57 7.75 4.01
N SER A 19 -7.19 8.90 4.21
CA SER A 19 -8.64 8.94 4.39
C SER A 19 -9.37 8.77 3.04
N PRO A 20 -10.58 8.18 3.02
CA PRO A 20 -11.38 8.04 1.80
C PRO A 20 -11.57 9.38 1.08
N LYS A 21 -11.47 9.36 -0.25
CA LYS A 21 -11.72 10.52 -1.15
C LYS A 21 -10.75 11.71 -1.02
N CYS A 22 -9.67 11.61 -0.25
CA CYS A 22 -8.67 12.67 -0.10
C CYS A 22 -7.55 12.63 -1.16
N GLY A 23 -7.87 12.37 -2.44
CA GLY A 23 -6.88 12.38 -3.51
C GLY A 23 -5.97 11.14 -3.58
N THR A 24 -6.49 9.96 -3.23
CA THR A 24 -5.72 8.71 -3.21
C THR A 24 -5.11 8.32 -4.55
N THR A 25 -5.75 8.66 -5.67
CA THR A 25 -5.23 8.37 -7.00
C THR A 25 -3.91 9.10 -7.27
N TRP A 26 -3.83 10.38 -6.91
CA TRP A 26 -2.62 11.18 -7.13
C TRP A 26 -1.48 10.68 -6.25
N LEU A 27 -1.75 10.41 -4.97
CA LEU A 27 -0.73 9.89 -4.05
C LEU A 27 -0.24 8.49 -4.45
N ARG A 28 -1.13 7.59 -4.87
CA ARG A 28 -0.77 6.25 -5.39
C ARG A 28 0.15 6.35 -6.61
N SER A 29 -0.20 7.23 -7.56
CA SER A 29 0.59 7.49 -8.76
C SER A 29 2.01 7.99 -8.41
N LEU A 30 2.10 8.96 -7.50
CA LEU A 30 3.36 9.53 -7.07
C LEU A 30 4.28 8.48 -6.42
N VAL A 31 3.75 7.72 -5.45
CA VAL A 31 4.52 6.70 -4.74
C VAL A 31 4.95 5.57 -5.68
N PHE A 32 4.06 5.12 -6.57
CA PHE A 32 4.38 4.12 -7.59
C PHE A 32 5.53 4.58 -8.50
N SER A 33 5.51 5.84 -8.94
CA SER A 33 6.58 6.42 -9.76
C SER A 33 7.92 6.43 -9.04
N ILE A 34 7.92 6.80 -7.75
CA ILE A 34 9.15 6.89 -6.95
C ILE A 34 9.79 5.51 -6.77
N ILE A 35 8.99 4.50 -6.44
CA ILE A 35 9.46 3.13 -6.21
C ILE A 35 10.00 2.50 -7.50
N ASN A 36 9.32 2.74 -8.62
CA ASN A 36 9.67 2.13 -9.91
C ASN A 36 10.48 3.05 -10.84
N ARG A 37 11.06 4.13 -10.30
CA ARG A 37 11.76 5.17 -11.10
C ARG A 37 12.93 4.64 -11.95
N ASN A 38 13.53 3.53 -11.52
CA ASN A 38 14.64 2.87 -12.21
C ASN A 38 14.17 1.66 -13.03
N SER A 39 12.92 1.26 -12.89
CA SER A 39 12.36 0.05 -13.51
C SER A 39 11.66 0.35 -14.84
N PHE A 40 11.21 1.59 -15.04
CA PHE A 40 10.48 2.00 -16.24
C PHE A 40 11.01 3.32 -16.79
N ASP A 41 11.15 3.39 -18.12
CA ASP A 41 11.44 4.64 -18.81
C ASP A 41 10.24 5.59 -18.75
N PHE A 42 10.52 6.90 -18.74
CA PHE A 42 9.50 7.95 -18.74
C PHE A 42 8.49 7.81 -19.91
N ASN A 43 8.98 7.39 -21.08
CA ASN A 43 8.14 7.23 -22.27
C ASN A 43 7.30 5.94 -22.27
N ASN A 44 7.65 4.97 -21.44
CA ASN A 44 6.99 3.66 -21.36
C ASN A 44 6.54 3.33 -19.94
N HIS A 45 6.08 4.35 -19.20
CA HIS A 45 5.71 4.20 -17.81
C HIS A 45 4.30 3.58 -17.66
N PRO A 46 4.08 2.60 -16.78
CA PRO A 46 2.76 1.98 -16.57
C PRO A 46 1.64 2.97 -16.25
N LEU A 47 1.95 4.08 -15.58
CA LEU A 47 0.99 5.14 -15.27
C LEU A 47 0.38 5.83 -16.51
N SER A 48 1.06 5.75 -17.66
CA SER A 48 0.54 6.28 -18.92
C SER A 48 -0.39 5.30 -19.64
N LYS A 49 -0.39 4.02 -19.23
CA LYS A 49 -1.10 2.93 -19.91
C LYS A 49 -2.22 2.30 -19.07
N ALA A 50 -2.10 2.36 -17.74
CA ALA A 50 -3.01 1.73 -16.80
C ALA A 50 -3.58 2.76 -15.82
N ASN A 51 -4.73 2.44 -15.21
CA ASN A 51 -5.29 3.27 -14.16
C ASN A 51 -4.40 3.18 -12.90
N PRO A 52 -4.00 4.30 -12.27
CA PRO A 52 -3.21 4.26 -11.03
C PRO A 52 -3.88 3.50 -9.88
N ARG A 53 -5.21 3.34 -9.92
CA ARG A 53 -5.95 2.52 -8.96
C ARG A 53 -5.63 1.02 -9.09
N ASP A 54 -5.31 0.58 -10.30
CA ASP A 54 -5.03 -0.83 -10.62
C ASP A 54 -3.55 -1.16 -10.40
N LEU A 55 -2.68 -0.14 -10.38
CA LEU A 55 -1.24 -0.28 -10.12
C LEU A 55 -0.89 -0.41 -8.63
N VAL A 56 -1.85 -0.10 -7.73
CA VAL A 56 -1.63 -0.15 -6.27
C VAL A 56 -2.75 -0.94 -5.60
N HIS A 57 -2.39 -2.11 -5.07
CA HIS A 57 -3.34 -3.01 -4.42
C HIS A 57 -4.02 -2.36 -3.21
N PHE A 58 -5.35 -2.46 -3.15
CA PHE A 58 -6.14 -1.93 -2.04
C PHE A 58 -6.38 -3.00 -0.98
N LEU A 59 -5.86 -2.79 0.22
CA LEU A 59 -5.77 -3.81 1.25
C LEU A 59 -7.14 -4.32 1.71
N GLU A 60 -8.11 -3.43 1.90
CA GLU A 60 -9.46 -3.79 2.36
C GLU A 60 -10.25 -4.61 1.34
N ALA A 61 -9.98 -4.45 0.03
CA ALA A 61 -10.59 -5.29 -1.00
C ALA A 61 -10.10 -6.73 -0.93
N HIS A 62 -8.87 -6.95 -0.46
CA HIS A 62 -8.32 -8.30 -0.26
C HIS A 62 -8.87 -8.92 1.03
N ILE A 63 -9.00 -8.14 2.11
CA ILE A 63 -9.60 -8.61 3.38
C ILE A 63 -11.05 -9.03 3.17
N ARG A 64 -11.81 -8.29 2.36
CA ARG A 64 -13.23 -8.59 2.10
C ARG A 64 -13.44 -9.81 1.20
N GLY A 65 -12.39 -10.28 0.50
CA GLY A 65 -12.50 -11.35 -0.49
C GLY A 65 -13.11 -10.90 -1.82
N ASP A 66 -13.28 -9.59 -2.04
CA ASP A 66 -13.87 -9.03 -3.26
C ASP A 66 -12.94 -9.19 -4.49
N MET A 67 -11.62 -9.27 -4.26
CA MET A 67 -10.62 -9.46 -5.31
C MET A 67 -10.19 -10.92 -5.41
N SER A 68 -10.90 -11.66 -6.26
CA SER A 68 -10.47 -12.98 -6.74
C SER A 68 -9.31 -12.79 -7.72
N THR A 69 -8.09 -13.22 -7.35
CA THR A 69 -7.09 -13.94 -8.19
C THR A 69 -5.64 -13.78 -7.71
N VAL A 70 -5.28 -12.73 -6.96
CA VAL A 70 -3.89 -12.54 -6.50
C VAL A 70 -3.87 -12.37 -4.98
N SER A 71 -3.40 -13.42 -4.29
CA SER A 71 -3.04 -13.29 -2.88
C SER A 71 -1.96 -12.22 -2.74
N ILE A 72 -2.10 -11.30 -1.77
CA ILE A 72 -1.08 -10.28 -1.47
C ILE A 72 0.30 -10.93 -1.23
N ASP A 73 0.31 -12.19 -0.78
CA ASP A 73 1.54 -12.95 -0.57
C ASP A 73 2.23 -13.42 -1.85
N GLY A 74 1.52 -13.49 -2.97
CA GLY A 74 2.12 -13.79 -4.28
C GLY A 74 2.86 -12.60 -4.91
N LEU A 75 2.70 -11.38 -4.37
CA LEU A 75 3.34 -10.19 -4.93
C LEU A 75 4.85 -10.16 -4.64
N LEU A 76 5.61 -9.72 -5.64
CA LEU A 76 7.05 -9.50 -5.54
C LEU A 76 7.35 -8.32 -4.61
N ALA A 77 8.49 -8.38 -3.94
CA ALA A 77 8.98 -7.28 -3.10
C ALA A 77 9.66 -6.18 -3.94
N PRO A 78 9.54 -4.89 -3.54
CA PRO A 78 8.68 -4.38 -2.47
C PRO A 78 7.20 -4.33 -2.89
N ARG A 79 6.30 -4.74 -1.99
CA ARG A 79 4.84 -4.70 -2.27
C ARG A 79 4.32 -3.30 -1.95
N LEU A 80 3.68 -2.67 -2.93
CA LEU A 80 3.01 -1.38 -2.76
C LEU A 80 1.51 -1.58 -2.52
N LEU A 81 1.07 -1.27 -1.31
CA LEU A 81 -0.31 -1.42 -0.85
C LEU A 81 -0.89 -0.06 -0.46
N SER A 82 -2.21 0.08 -0.53
CA SER A 82 -2.91 1.27 -0.03
C SER A 82 -4.10 0.89 0.81
N THR A 83 -4.40 1.73 1.79
CA THR A 83 -5.45 1.47 2.78
C THR A 83 -6.11 2.76 3.27
N HIS A 84 -7.35 2.61 3.72
CA HIS A 84 -8.13 3.56 4.50
C HIS A 84 -8.24 3.18 5.98
N LEU A 85 -7.62 2.07 6.38
CA LEU A 85 -7.64 1.63 7.76
C LEU A 85 -6.82 2.57 8.65
N PRO A 86 -7.32 2.94 9.83
CA PRO A 86 -6.51 3.64 10.82
C PRO A 86 -5.31 2.78 11.25
N CYS A 87 -4.18 3.44 11.53
CA CYS A 87 -2.94 2.77 11.93
C CYS A 87 -3.12 1.86 13.16
N SER A 88 -4.11 2.15 14.03
CA SER A 88 -4.43 1.35 15.22
C SER A 88 -4.93 -0.06 14.93
N LEU A 89 -5.33 -0.36 13.69
CA LEU A 89 -5.77 -1.70 13.27
C LEU A 89 -4.64 -2.56 12.70
N PHE A 90 -3.43 -2.00 12.56
CA PHE A 90 -2.26 -2.73 12.08
C PHE A 90 -1.56 -3.48 13.22
N PRO A 91 -0.82 -4.57 12.90
CA PRO A 91 -0.03 -5.30 13.89
C PRO A 91 0.91 -4.36 14.64
N LYS A 92 1.12 -4.62 15.93
CA LYS A 92 2.01 -3.80 16.77
C LYS A 92 3.43 -3.70 16.22
N CYS A 93 3.93 -4.79 15.61
CA CYS A 93 5.25 -4.82 14.99
C CYS A 93 5.43 -3.77 13.87
N MET A 94 4.34 -3.33 13.23
CA MET A 94 4.38 -2.27 12.21
C MET A 94 4.27 -0.86 12.80
N THR A 95 3.72 -0.72 14.01
CA THR A 95 3.39 0.58 14.62
C THR A 95 4.32 0.98 15.76
N ASP A 96 5.08 0.06 16.34
CA ASP A 96 6.04 0.34 17.40
C ASP A 96 7.12 1.35 16.96
N ASP A 97 7.55 1.31 15.70
CA ASP A 97 8.57 2.23 15.18
C ASP A 97 8.01 3.66 14.95
N PHE A 98 6.73 3.78 14.57
CA PHE A 98 6.05 5.07 14.41
C PHE A 98 5.82 5.78 15.76
N ARG A 99 5.68 5.03 16.85
CA ARG A 99 5.46 5.59 18.20
C ARG A 99 6.71 6.27 18.77
N LEU A 100 7.90 5.87 18.34
CA LEU A 100 9.16 6.50 18.76
C LEU A 100 9.33 7.90 18.15
N HIS A 101 8.81 8.14 16.95
CA HIS A 101 8.92 9.44 16.26
C HIS A 101 7.75 10.41 16.53
N LEU A 102 6.66 9.95 17.15
CA LEU A 102 5.50 10.79 17.50
C LEU A 102 5.49 11.26 18.95
N ARG A 103 6.51 10.95 19.76
CA ARG A 103 6.78 11.72 20.98
C ARG A 103 7.26 13.12 20.58
N ARG A 104 6.30 14.01 20.32
CA ARG A 104 6.55 15.44 20.17
C ARG A 104 7.17 16.01 21.48
N PRO A 105 7.98 17.09 21.38
CA PRO A 105 8.41 17.88 22.53
C PRO A 105 7.22 18.53 23.27
#